data_AF-W4M6U8-F1
#
_entry.id   AF-W4M6U8-F1
#
_cell.length_a   1.000
_cell.length_b   1.000
_cell.length_c   1.000
_cell.angle_alpha   90.00
_cell.angle_beta   90.00
_cell.angle_gamma   90.00
#
_symmetry.space_group_name_H-M   'P 1'
#
loop_
_entity.id
_entity.type
_entity.pdbx_description
1 polymer ?
#
loop_
_entity_poly.entity_id
_entity_poly.type
_entity_poly.pdbx_seq_one_letter_code
_entity_poly.pdbx_strand_id
1 'polypeptide(L)'
;MKRSEGRILTTHAGRLPNPTNMSEVLAARGGDPEPFDELVQIGVAEIVQKQLELKNDLHSDGEFWKARDQMYYDSRTTGVEMQPVTADNPA
;
A
#
# COMPACT_ATOMS: atom_id res chain seq x y z
N MET A 1 12.71 17.45 11.79
CA MET A 1 12.51 16.91 10.43
C MET A 1 13.86 16.45 9.88
N LYS A 2 13.91 15.30 9.19
CA LYS A 2 15.11 14.93 8.41
C LYS A 2 15.14 15.80 7.16
N ARG A 3 16.18 16.63 7.01
CA ARG A 3 16.35 17.55 5.88
C ARG A 3 17.45 16.98 5.00
N SER A 4 17.16 16.76 3.71
CA SER A 4 18.04 16.12 2.74
C SER A 4 19.18 17.04 2.28
N GLU A 5 19.93 17.60 3.22
CA GLU A 5 20.90 18.68 2.96
C GLU A 5 22.23 18.16 2.38
N GLY A 6 22.52 16.86 2.53
CA GLY A 6 23.75 16.22 2.04
C GLY A 6 23.64 15.55 0.67
N ARG A 7 22.42 15.25 0.18
CA ARG A 7 22.15 14.66 -1.15
C ARG A 7 20.64 14.59 -1.44
N ILE A 8 20.30 14.38 -2.70
CA ILE A 8 18.93 14.02 -3.13
C ILE A 8 18.58 12.64 -2.57
N LEU A 9 17.40 12.52 -1.96
CA LEU A 9 16.82 11.23 -1.54
C LEU A 9 15.87 10.71 -2.62
N THR A 10 15.88 9.40 -2.81
CA THR A 10 15.07 8.67 -3.79
C THR A 10 13.92 7.91 -3.13
N THR A 11 12.80 7.85 -3.83
CA THR A 11 11.61 7.09 -3.44
C THR A 11 10.78 6.74 -4.67
N HIS A 12 9.72 5.97 -4.47
CA HIS A 12 8.72 5.63 -5.48
C HIS A 12 7.34 6.13 -5.04
N ALA A 13 6.37 6.12 -5.95
CA ALA A 13 5.04 6.69 -5.71
C ALA A 13 4.10 5.82 -4.86
N GLY A 14 4.54 4.65 -4.38
CA GLY A 14 3.70 3.68 -3.66
C GLY A 14 3.76 2.30 -4.27
N ARG A 15 2.75 1.89 -5.04
CA ARG A 15 2.62 0.53 -5.61
C ARG A 15 3.92 -0.02 -6.19
N LEU A 16 4.22 -1.27 -5.84
CA LEU A 16 5.28 -2.08 -6.43
C LEU A 16 4.71 -3.39 -7.01
N PRO A 17 5.50 -4.17 -7.78
CA PRO A 17 5.15 -5.54 -8.14
C PRO A 17 4.80 -6.36 -6.90
N ASN A 18 3.89 -7.32 -7.08
CA ASN A 18 3.43 -8.17 -5.98
C ASN A 18 4.58 -9.03 -5.43
N PRO A 19 4.62 -9.29 -4.11
CA PRO A 19 5.59 -10.19 -3.51
C PRO A 19 5.33 -11.64 -3.92
N THR A 20 6.29 -12.52 -3.68
CA THR A 20 6.19 -13.94 -4.05
C THR A 20 5.00 -14.65 -3.41
N ASN A 21 4.59 -14.25 -2.21
CA ASN A 21 3.49 -14.86 -1.46
C ASN A 21 2.10 -14.26 -1.75
N MET A 22 1.93 -13.46 -2.80
CA MET A 22 0.66 -12.76 -3.09
C MET A 22 -0.55 -13.69 -3.16
N SER A 23 -0.40 -14.91 -3.70
CA SER A 23 -1.50 -15.87 -3.79
C SER A 23 -2.03 -16.29 -2.42
N GLU A 24 -1.13 -16.43 -1.43
CA GLU A 24 -1.49 -16.76 -0.04
C GLU A 24 -2.20 -15.58 0.63
N VAL A 25 -1.67 -14.36 0.42
CA VAL A 25 -2.29 -13.12 0.91
C VAL A 25 -3.72 -12.96 0.36
N LEU A 26 -3.94 -13.29 -0.91
CA LEU A 26 -5.28 -13.26 -1.51
C LEU A 26 -6.19 -14.35 -0.94
N ALA A 27 -5.67 -15.55 -0.68
CA ALA A 27 -6.44 -16.64 -0.10
C ALA A 27 -6.87 -16.36 1.35
N ALA A 28 -6.04 -15.66 2.13
CA ALA A 28 -6.36 -15.25 3.51
C ALA A 28 -7.30 -14.03 3.59
N ARG A 29 -7.50 -13.30 2.49
CA ARG A 29 -8.30 -12.07 2.49
C ARG A 29 -9.75 -12.36 2.87
N GLY A 30 -10.25 -11.64 3.87
CA GLY A 30 -11.63 -11.78 4.36
C GLY A 30 -11.85 -12.94 5.32
N GLY A 31 -10.80 -13.69 5.65
CA GLY A 31 -10.77 -14.64 6.76
C GLY A 31 -10.33 -14.00 8.06
N ASP A 32 -9.72 -14.80 8.95
CA ASP A 32 -9.22 -14.33 10.24
C ASP A 32 -8.10 -13.27 10.07
N PRO A 33 -8.10 -12.20 10.87
CA PRO A 33 -7.12 -11.11 10.71
C PRO A 33 -5.66 -11.53 10.94
N GLU A 34 -5.39 -12.39 11.93
CA GLU A 34 -4.01 -12.74 12.30
C GLU A 34 -3.26 -13.44 11.15
N PRO A 35 -3.77 -14.54 10.56
CA PRO A 35 -3.08 -15.18 9.42
C PRO A 35 -2.89 -14.23 8.23
N PHE A 36 -3.85 -13.34 7.98
CA PHE A 36 -3.73 -12.34 6.93
C PHE A 36 -2.58 -11.36 7.22
N ASP A 37 -2.52 -10.82 8.44
CA ASP A 37 -1.50 -9.84 8.84
C ASP A 37 -0.08 -10.43 8.82
N GLU A 38 0.09 -11.70 9.21
CA GLU A 38 1.37 -12.41 9.11
C GLU A 38 1.85 -12.54 7.66
N LEU A 39 0.97 -12.95 6.76
CA LEU A 39 1.28 -13.07 5.32
C LEU A 39 1.61 -11.71 4.71
N VAL A 40 0.90 -10.65 5.11
CA VAL A 40 1.22 -9.28 4.70
C VAL A 40 2.59 -8.87 5.21
N GLN A 41 2.93 -9.15 6.48
CA GLN A 41 4.23 -8.81 7.04
C GLN A 41 5.38 -9.49 6.27
N ILE A 42 5.21 -10.75 5.86
CA ILE A 42 6.18 -11.47 5.04
C ILE A 42 6.38 -10.76 3.68
N GLY A 43 5.30 -10.42 2.99
CA GLY A 43 5.37 -9.74 1.70
C GLY A 43 5.97 -8.33 1.79
N VAL A 44 5.67 -7.59 2.87
CA VAL A 44 6.29 -6.28 3.14
C VAL A 44 7.79 -6.42 3.36
N ALA A 45 8.24 -7.43 4.10
CA ALA A 45 9.66 -7.67 4.32
C ALA A 45 10.41 -7.94 3.01
N GLU A 46 9.84 -8.76 2.11
CA GLU A 46 10.39 -9.01 0.77
C GLU A 46 10.52 -7.71 -0.04
N ILE A 47 9.45 -6.90 -0.07
CA ILE A 47 9.41 -5.65 -0.82
C ILE A 47 10.41 -4.62 -0.28
N VAL A 48 10.50 -4.47 1.04
CA VAL A 48 11.47 -3.56 1.67
C VAL A 48 12.90 -4.03 1.42
N GLN A 49 13.15 -5.35 1.49
CA GLN A 49 14.45 -5.92 1.16
C GLN A 49 14.85 -5.58 -0.28
N LYS A 50 13.92 -5.66 -1.24
CA LYS A 50 14.23 -5.30 -2.63
C LYS A 50 14.58 -3.82 -2.80
N GLN A 51 13.90 -2.94 -2.06
CA GLN A 51 14.18 -1.51 -2.10
C GLN A 51 15.57 -1.18 -1.51
N LEU A 52 15.97 -1.87 -0.44
CA LEU A 52 17.31 -1.78 0.14
C LEU A 52 18.39 -2.19 -0.88
N GLU A 53 18.20 -3.32 -1.57
CA GLU A 53 19.11 -3.79 -2.63
C GLU A 53 19.28 -2.76 -3.75
N LEU A 54 18.19 -2.07 -4.12
CA LEU A 54 18.17 -1.04 -5.16
C LEU A 54 18.65 0.33 -4.67
N LYS A 55 19.02 0.46 -3.38
CA LYS A 55 19.46 1.71 -2.76
C LYS A 55 18.41 2.83 -2.84
N ASN A 56 17.13 2.46 -2.75
CA ASN A 56 16.06 3.40 -2.52
C ASN A 56 16.21 3.99 -1.11
N ASP A 57 15.91 5.27 -0.91
CA ASP A 57 16.18 5.93 0.38
C ASP A 57 15.00 5.92 1.34
N LEU A 58 13.80 6.08 0.79
CA LEU A 58 12.56 6.13 1.56
C LEU A 58 11.65 5.00 1.09
N HIS A 59 11.38 4.06 2.00
CA HIS A 59 10.67 2.84 1.71
C HIS A 59 9.17 2.93 2.01
N SER A 60 8.39 2.14 1.27
CA SER A 60 7.01 1.83 1.62
C SER A 60 6.72 0.34 1.48
N ASP A 61 5.52 -0.08 1.90
CA ASP A 61 5.03 -1.46 1.87
C ASP A 61 4.70 -1.99 0.45
N GLY A 62 4.77 -1.13 -0.57
CA GLY A 62 4.46 -1.49 -1.96
C GLY A 62 2.97 -1.71 -2.26
N GLU A 63 2.08 -1.44 -1.29
CA GLU A 63 0.62 -1.41 -1.44
C GLU A 63 -0.04 -2.66 -2.07
N PHE A 64 0.55 -3.85 -1.91
CA PHE A 64 0.00 -5.09 -2.48
C PHE A 64 -1.19 -5.64 -1.67
N TRP A 65 -1.22 -5.39 -0.36
CA TRP A 65 -2.19 -6.00 0.56
C TRP A 65 -3.51 -5.24 0.67
N LYS A 66 -3.56 -3.96 0.27
CA LYS A 66 -4.79 -3.15 0.26
C LYS A 66 -5.40 -3.07 -1.12
N ALA A 67 -6.74 -3.07 -1.17
CA ALA A 67 -7.44 -2.59 -2.34
C ALA A 67 -7.25 -1.06 -2.43
N ARG A 68 -7.23 -0.53 -3.65
CA ARG A 68 -7.06 0.91 -3.92
C ARG A 68 -8.29 1.45 -4.63
N ASP A 69 -9.43 1.12 -4.07
CA ASP A 69 -10.72 1.57 -4.54
C ASP A 69 -11.45 2.26 -3.38
N GLN A 70 -12.56 2.91 -3.73
CA GLN A 70 -13.39 3.58 -2.74
C GLN A 70 -13.87 2.61 -1.65
N MET A 71 -14.18 1.36 -2.01
CA MET A 71 -14.67 0.36 -1.06
C MET A 71 -13.67 0.09 0.08
N TYR A 72 -12.37 0.10 -0.22
CA TYR A 72 -11.33 -0.01 0.81
C TYR A 72 -11.36 1.16 1.81
N TYR A 73 -11.57 2.38 1.33
CA TYR A 73 -11.63 3.57 2.18
C TYR A 73 -12.95 3.64 2.96
N ASP A 74 -14.08 3.36 2.30
CA ASP A 74 -15.42 3.32 2.91
C ASP A 74 -15.50 2.33 4.07
N SER A 75 -14.79 1.19 3.97
CA SER A 75 -14.75 0.21 5.05
C SER A 75 -13.92 0.63 6.27
N ARG A 76 -13.25 1.78 6.24
CA ARG A 76 -12.31 2.24 7.29
C ARG A 76 -12.60 3.63 7.84
N THR A 77 -13.44 4.41 7.17
CA THR A 77 -13.81 5.75 7.61
C THR A 77 -15.32 5.91 7.67
N THR A 78 -15.81 6.65 8.65
CA THR A 78 -17.20 7.09 8.73
C THR A 78 -17.28 8.60 8.52
N GLY A 79 -18.40 9.10 8.02
CA GLY A 79 -18.60 10.54 7.76
C GLY A 79 -17.93 11.07 6.49
N VAL A 80 -17.45 10.19 5.61
CA VAL A 80 -16.96 10.52 4.27
C VAL A 80 -17.82 9.75 3.26
N GLU A 81 -18.33 10.44 2.24
CA GLU A 81 -19.13 9.84 1.18
C GLU A 81 -18.65 10.32 -0.19
N MET A 82 -18.73 9.44 -1.19
CA MET A 82 -18.50 9.83 -2.58
C MET A 82 -19.65 10.66 -3.09
N GLN A 83 -19.34 11.87 -3.55
CA GLN A 83 -20.29 12.69 -4.30
C GLN A 83 -20.21 12.30 -5.79
N PRO A 84 -21.34 11.99 -6.44
CA PRO A 84 -21.35 11.72 -7.87
C PRO A 84 -20.84 12.94 -8.64
N VAL A 85 -19.87 12.71 -9.54
CA VAL A 85 -19.49 13.72 -10.53
C VAL A 85 -20.55 13.72 -11.62
N THR A 86 -21.27 14.83 -11.74
CA THR A 86 -22.30 15.02 -12.76
C THR A 86 -21.97 16.24 -13.60
N ALA A 87 -22.67 16.43 -14.73
CA ALA A 87 -22.52 17.65 -15.52
C ALA A 87 -22.84 18.91 -14.71
N ASP A 88 -23.80 18.82 -13.79
CA ASP A 88 -24.24 19.91 -12.91
C ASP A 88 -23.40 20.02 -11.62
N ASN A 89 -22.53 19.05 -11.34
CA ASN A 89 -21.63 19.01 -10.19
C ASN A 89 -20.26 18.41 -10.61
N PRO A 90 -19.41 19.21 -11.29
CA PRO A 90 -18.08 18.77 -11.71
C PRO A 90 -17.11 18.67 -10.52
N ALA A 91 -16.03 17.89 -10.71
CA ALA A 91 -14.98 17.68 -9.71
C ALA A 91 -14.12 18.92 -9.43
#